data_AF-B4QKE1-F1
#
_entry.id   AF-B4QKE1-F1
#
_cell.length_a   1.000
_cell.length_b   1.000
_cell.length_c   1.000
_cell.angle_alpha   90.00
_cell.angle_beta   90.00
_cell.angle_gamma   90.00
#
_symmetry.space_group_name_H-M   'P 1'
#
loop_
_entity.id
_entity.type
_entity.pdbx_description
1 polymer ?
#
loop_
_entity_poly.entity_id
_entity_poly.type
_entity_poly.pdbx_seq_one_letter_code
_entity_poly.pdbx_strand_id
1 'polypeptide(L)'
;MRCILDRMSSNLLFFLSLHSYGQSIMYPWGYCRDNPIYWRELSSLASSGKSAIKSYNGREYRTGSISCLTKRTIAGSVVDYVYGVLKVPMALVMELPSRELGFQPPVEMISQIGHESWYGIREMCKRSFDLRHQIVREKEPPLPWPARNESSNEGVAIQSTSTPTEETNAAGGDFAKTTTKKKRSKRTFRSQHENIVRLQKSLKAREAQDLPEGIQALQPGLFPRQMEPHYPPIKRSGLSRDGQGGGDGVILTSRGKSTISSPVSLVLL
;
A
#
# COMPACT_ATOMS: atom_id res chain seq x y z
N MET A 1 -9.18 15.08 13.21
CA MET A 1 -7.94 14.31 12.91
C MET A 1 -6.67 15.08 13.25
N ARG A 2 -6.36 16.24 12.64
CA ARG A 2 -5.11 17.01 12.89
C ARG A 2 -4.66 17.05 14.36
N CYS A 3 -5.50 17.57 15.26
CA CYS A 3 -5.16 17.75 16.69
C CYS A 3 -4.94 16.44 17.47
N ILE A 4 -5.36 15.29 16.93
CA ILE A 4 -5.08 13.97 17.50
C ILE A 4 -3.70 13.48 17.06
N LEU A 5 -3.39 13.60 15.75
CA LEU A 5 -2.07 13.27 15.20
C LEU A 5 -0.97 14.15 15.83
N ASP A 6 -1.26 15.44 16.01
CA ASP A 6 -0.40 16.41 16.70
C ASP A 6 -0.08 15.97 18.14
N ARG A 7 -1.12 15.72 18.95
CA ARG A 7 -0.98 15.20 20.33
C ARG A 7 -0.27 13.85 20.43
N MET A 8 -0.39 12.99 19.42
CA MET A 8 0.21 11.64 19.40
C MET A 8 1.58 11.58 18.72
N SER A 9 2.02 12.67 18.08
CA SER A 9 3.20 12.70 17.18
C SER A 9 4.47 12.10 17.80
N SER A 10 4.78 12.47 19.04
CA SER A 10 5.95 11.99 19.81
C SER A 10 5.97 10.49 20.09
N ASN A 11 4.83 9.80 19.98
CA ASN A 11 4.70 8.36 20.19
C ASN A 11 4.31 7.60 18.90
N LEU A 12 4.16 8.30 17.77
CA LEU A 12 3.66 7.74 16.52
C LEU A 12 4.83 7.30 15.62
N LEU A 13 5.21 6.03 15.72
CA LEU A 13 6.28 5.44 14.90
C LEU A 13 5.91 5.33 13.41
N PHE A 14 4.71 4.83 13.12
CA PHE A 14 4.24 4.52 11.78
C PHE A 14 2.79 4.96 11.58
N PHE A 15 2.54 5.74 10.52
CA PHE A 15 1.24 6.16 10.05
C PHE A 15 0.93 5.54 8.68
N LEU A 16 -0.28 5.05 8.49
CA LEU A 16 -0.77 4.53 7.21
C LEU A 16 -2.16 5.08 6.91
N SER A 17 -2.31 5.74 5.76
CA SER A 17 -3.62 6.09 5.22
C SER A 17 -4.11 4.99 4.27
N LEU A 18 -5.39 4.61 4.36
CA LEU A 18 -6.02 3.65 3.44
C LEU A 18 -6.97 4.38 2.49
N HIS A 19 -6.80 4.14 1.20
CA HIS A 19 -7.53 4.79 0.11
C HIS A 19 -7.95 3.75 -0.94
N SER A 20 -8.80 4.16 -1.88
CA SER A 20 -9.00 3.42 -3.13
C SER A 20 -9.16 4.42 -4.29
N TYR A 21 -8.80 4.10 -5.54
CA TYR A 21 -8.26 2.82 -6.03
C TYR A 21 -6.92 3.03 -6.76
N GLY A 22 -6.01 2.05 -6.67
CA GLY A 22 -4.71 2.17 -7.33
C GLY A 22 -3.77 0.97 -7.31
N GLN A 23 -3.91 -0.01 -6.42
CA GLN A 23 -2.92 -1.08 -6.20
C GLN A 23 -1.51 -0.51 -6.02
N SER A 24 -1.34 0.35 -5.00
CA SER A 24 -0.04 0.90 -4.65
C SER A 24 0.15 1.10 -3.15
N ILE A 25 1.41 1.11 -2.73
CA ILE A 25 1.83 1.58 -1.41
C ILE A 25 2.86 2.67 -1.65
N MET A 26 2.52 3.91 -1.31
CA MET A 26 3.28 5.11 -1.65
C MET A 26 3.77 5.83 -0.40
N TYR A 27 4.94 6.45 -0.52
CA TYR A 27 5.59 7.24 0.53
C TYR A 27 5.79 8.70 0.07
N PRO A 28 6.21 9.63 0.95
CA PRO A 28 6.46 11.02 0.57
C PRO A 28 7.48 11.19 -0.59
N TRP A 29 7.48 12.30 -1.32
CA TRP A 29 6.52 13.40 -1.25
C TRP A 29 5.39 13.28 -2.27
N GLY A 30 4.23 13.82 -1.95
CA GLY A 30 3.19 14.16 -2.90
C GLY A 30 3.41 15.55 -3.51
N TYR A 31 3.76 16.55 -2.70
CA TYR A 31 3.81 17.95 -3.15
C TYR A 31 4.97 18.27 -4.11
N CYS A 32 6.11 17.58 -4.04
CA CYS A 32 7.26 17.75 -4.94
C CYS A 32 7.77 16.39 -5.49
N ARG A 33 8.74 16.42 -6.42
CA ARG A 33 9.34 15.23 -7.04
C ARG A 33 10.62 14.73 -6.36
N ASP A 34 11.12 15.49 -5.40
CA ASP A 34 12.31 15.13 -4.64
C ASP A 34 12.05 13.88 -3.78
N ASN A 35 13.12 13.17 -3.42
CA ASN A 35 13.01 12.07 -2.47
C ASN A 35 13.17 12.62 -1.04
N PRO A 36 12.40 12.15 -0.04
CA PRO A 36 12.74 12.37 1.37
C PRO A 36 14.08 11.70 1.70
N ILE A 37 14.78 12.18 2.73
CA ILE A 37 16.10 11.67 3.13
C ILE A 37 16.07 10.14 3.34
N TYR A 38 15.06 9.66 4.06
CA TYR A 38 14.85 8.24 4.38
C TYR A 38 14.00 7.47 3.36
N TRP A 39 14.09 7.83 2.06
CA TRP A 39 13.29 7.18 1.02
C TRP A 39 13.57 5.69 0.84
N ARG A 40 14.79 5.22 1.16
CA ARG A 40 15.18 3.80 1.04
C ARG A 40 14.47 2.95 2.07
N GLU A 41 14.37 3.46 3.29
CA GLU A 41 13.73 2.84 4.45
C GLU A 41 12.21 2.82 4.24
N LEU A 42 11.64 3.95 3.79
CA LEU A 42 10.23 4.06 3.40
C LEU A 42 9.86 3.15 2.22
N SER A 43 10.76 3.00 1.24
CA SER A 43 10.58 2.08 0.10
C SER A 43 10.72 0.61 0.52
N SER A 44 11.63 0.30 1.45
CA SER A 44 11.75 -1.03 2.08
C SER A 44 10.49 -1.40 2.86
N LEU A 45 9.94 -0.46 3.63
CA LEU A 45 8.67 -0.59 4.33
C LEU A 45 7.52 -0.86 3.35
N ALA A 46 7.32 0.00 2.35
CA ALA A 46 6.28 -0.18 1.34
C ALA A 46 6.42 -1.50 0.57
N SER A 47 7.66 -1.93 0.31
CA SER A 47 7.95 -3.20 -0.37
C SER A 47 7.66 -4.43 0.50
N SER A 48 7.78 -4.34 1.83
CA SER A 48 7.39 -5.44 2.73
C SER A 48 5.88 -5.73 2.65
N GLY A 49 5.04 -4.68 2.64
CA GLY A 49 3.60 -4.81 2.47
C GLY A 49 3.22 -5.34 1.09
N LYS A 50 3.86 -4.84 0.02
CA LYS A 50 3.69 -5.33 -1.36
C LYS A 50 3.98 -6.83 -1.45
N SER A 51 5.12 -7.27 -0.91
CA SER A 51 5.52 -8.68 -0.95
C SER A 51 4.57 -9.57 -0.16
N ALA A 52 4.13 -9.14 1.03
CA ALA A 52 3.14 -9.87 1.83
C ALA A 52 1.79 -10.06 1.10
N ILE A 53 1.31 -9.02 0.41
CA ILE A 53 0.10 -9.11 -0.43
C ILE A 53 0.31 -10.11 -1.58
N LYS A 54 1.43 -10.00 -2.31
CA LYS A 54 1.74 -10.93 -3.41
C LYS A 54 1.91 -12.37 -2.93
N SER A 55 2.46 -12.59 -1.73
CA SER A 55 2.53 -13.93 -1.10
C SER A 55 1.18 -14.47 -0.64
N TYR A 56 0.21 -13.61 -0.29
CA TYR A 56 -1.12 -14.04 0.16
C TYR A 56 -2.02 -14.51 -0.99
N ASN A 57 -2.05 -13.79 -2.12
CA ASN A 57 -2.98 -14.11 -3.22
C ASN A 57 -2.46 -13.75 -4.63
N GLY A 58 -1.15 -13.54 -4.79
CA GLY A 58 -0.52 -13.19 -6.07
C GLY A 58 -0.73 -11.75 -6.53
N ARG A 59 -1.56 -10.93 -5.87
CA ARG A 59 -1.90 -9.58 -6.34
C ARG A 59 -0.70 -8.65 -6.29
N GLU A 60 -0.40 -8.02 -7.42
CA GLU A 60 0.69 -7.05 -7.50
C GLU A 60 0.25 -5.66 -7.05
N TYR A 61 1.07 -5.04 -6.21
CA TYR A 61 1.00 -3.63 -5.83
C TYR A 61 2.27 -2.91 -6.32
N ARG A 62 2.16 -1.62 -6.61
CA ARG A 62 3.25 -0.74 -7.05
C ARG A 62 3.79 0.09 -5.88
N THR A 63 5.08 0.42 -5.89
CA THR A 63 5.74 1.19 -4.81
C THR A 63 6.55 2.35 -5.38
N GLY A 64 6.67 3.43 -4.62
CA GLY A 64 7.37 4.67 -5.01
C GLY A 64 6.86 5.89 -4.24
N SER A 65 7.45 7.07 -4.49
CA SER A 65 6.90 8.31 -3.94
C SER A 65 5.55 8.65 -4.58
N ILE A 66 4.67 9.32 -3.83
CA ILE A 66 3.31 9.70 -4.27
C ILE A 66 3.38 10.47 -5.60
N SER A 67 4.27 11.45 -5.72
CA SER A 67 4.37 12.30 -6.92
C SER A 67 4.87 11.56 -8.16
N CYS A 68 5.86 10.67 -8.01
CA CYS A 68 6.38 9.86 -9.10
C CYS A 68 5.37 8.81 -9.55
N LEU A 69 4.72 8.10 -8.61
CA LEU A 69 3.81 7.00 -8.93
C LEU A 69 2.45 7.49 -9.48
N THR A 70 1.97 8.65 -9.04
CA THR A 70 0.78 9.31 -9.63
C THR A 70 1.10 10.19 -10.84
N LYS A 71 2.40 10.36 -11.17
CA LYS A 71 2.96 11.20 -12.25
C LYS A 71 2.65 12.70 -12.15
N ARG A 72 2.13 13.18 -11.02
CA ARG A 72 1.73 14.58 -10.76
C ARG A 72 2.07 14.98 -9.33
N THR A 73 2.26 16.26 -9.07
CA THR A 73 2.32 16.76 -7.68
C THR A 73 0.93 16.84 -7.05
N ILE A 74 0.85 16.61 -5.74
CA ILE A 74 -0.38 16.59 -4.94
C ILE A 74 -0.08 17.29 -3.61
N ALA A 75 -0.45 18.57 -3.52
CA ALA A 75 -0.35 19.32 -2.26
C ALA A 75 -1.45 18.89 -1.26
N GLY A 76 -1.22 19.14 0.04
CA GLY A 76 -2.21 18.87 1.09
C GLY A 76 -2.40 17.39 1.48
N SER A 77 -1.52 16.50 1.01
CA SER A 77 -1.52 15.08 1.42
C SER A 77 -1.35 14.94 2.94
N VAL A 78 -2.20 14.14 3.59
CA VAL A 78 -2.06 13.82 5.02
C VAL A 78 -0.73 13.11 5.32
N VAL A 79 -0.23 12.32 4.38
CA VAL A 79 1.06 11.63 4.48
C VAL A 79 2.23 12.63 4.46
N ASP A 80 2.17 13.64 3.60
CA ASP A 80 3.18 14.71 3.56
C ASP A 80 3.12 15.59 4.82
N TYR A 81 1.93 15.83 5.39
CA TYR A 81 1.78 16.56 6.66
C TYR A 81 2.35 15.78 7.85
N VAL A 82 2.01 14.49 7.97
CA VAL A 82 2.48 13.64 9.07
C VAL A 82 3.99 13.41 9.00
N TYR A 83 4.53 13.14 7.81
CA TYR A 83 5.97 13.00 7.63
C TYR A 83 6.71 14.34 7.70
N GLY A 84 6.20 15.39 7.06
CA GLY A 84 6.93 16.65 6.91
C GLY A 84 6.86 17.59 8.11
N VAL A 85 5.66 17.77 8.67
CA VAL A 85 5.40 18.74 9.75
C VAL A 85 5.46 18.07 11.12
N LEU A 86 4.81 16.91 11.30
CA LEU A 86 4.84 16.18 12.57
C LEU A 86 6.10 15.31 12.75
N LYS A 87 7.02 15.31 11.77
CA LYS A 87 8.31 14.58 11.74
C LYS A 87 8.23 13.07 12.07
N VAL A 88 7.05 12.46 11.99
CA VAL A 88 6.83 11.02 12.23
C VAL A 88 7.77 10.17 11.36
N PRO A 89 8.49 9.17 11.92
CA PRO A 89 9.51 8.43 11.17
C PRO A 89 9.01 7.80 9.87
N MET A 90 7.82 7.20 9.88
CA MET A 90 7.25 6.52 8.72
C MET A 90 5.79 6.94 8.50
N ALA A 91 5.48 7.49 7.33
CA ALA A 91 4.10 7.75 6.91
C ALA A 91 3.89 7.28 5.47
N LEU A 92 2.94 6.40 5.22
CA LEU A 92 2.62 5.82 3.91
C LEU A 92 1.12 6.00 3.59
N VAL A 93 0.76 5.81 2.32
CA VAL A 93 -0.62 5.58 1.86
C VAL A 93 -0.69 4.27 1.08
N MET A 94 -1.73 3.46 1.33
CA MET A 94 -2.07 2.28 0.53
C MET A 94 -3.35 2.55 -0.27
N GLU A 95 -3.25 2.42 -1.59
CA GLU A 95 -4.36 2.48 -2.54
C GLU A 95 -4.81 1.07 -2.90
N LEU A 96 -6.02 0.69 -2.48
CA LEU A 96 -6.59 -0.65 -2.67
C LEU A 96 -7.01 -0.90 -4.14
N PRO A 97 -7.19 -2.17 -4.57
CA PRO A 97 -7.76 -2.53 -5.87
C PRO A 97 -9.27 -2.29 -5.96
N SER A 98 -9.77 -2.29 -7.20
CA SER A 98 -11.22 -2.30 -7.48
C SER A 98 -11.58 -3.03 -8.79
N ARG A 99 -10.67 -3.88 -9.31
CA ARG A 99 -10.69 -4.36 -10.71
C ARG A 99 -10.98 -3.16 -11.65
N GLU A 100 -11.92 -3.29 -12.58
CA GLU A 100 -12.33 -2.25 -13.52
C GLU A 100 -13.44 -1.31 -12.98
N LEU A 101 -13.88 -1.50 -11.72
CA LEU A 101 -15.09 -0.86 -11.18
C LEU A 101 -14.83 0.44 -10.40
N GLY A 102 -13.58 0.91 -10.33
CA GLY A 102 -13.21 2.21 -9.76
C GLY A 102 -13.51 2.33 -8.26
N PHE A 103 -14.68 2.88 -7.90
CA PHE A 103 -15.10 3.05 -6.50
C PHE A 103 -16.21 2.07 -6.06
N GLN A 104 -16.62 1.14 -6.92
CA GLN A 104 -17.65 0.13 -6.63
C GLN A 104 -17.15 -1.31 -6.84
N PRO A 105 -16.19 -1.80 -6.02
CA PRO A 105 -15.75 -3.19 -6.08
C PRO A 105 -16.93 -4.16 -5.85
N PRO A 106 -16.87 -5.41 -6.35
CA PRO A 106 -17.88 -6.43 -6.06
C PRO A 106 -17.91 -6.74 -4.56
N VAL A 107 -19.09 -7.07 -4.01
CA VAL A 107 -19.25 -7.42 -2.59
C VAL A 107 -18.40 -8.66 -2.25
N GLU A 108 -18.33 -9.60 -3.19
CA GLU A 108 -17.52 -10.81 -3.15
C GLU A 108 -16.01 -10.51 -2.95
N MET A 109 -15.52 -9.38 -3.47
CA MET A 109 -14.12 -8.98 -3.32
C MET A 109 -13.81 -8.31 -1.98
N ILE A 110 -14.79 -7.77 -1.25
CA ILE A 110 -14.54 -6.99 -0.01
C ILE A 110 -13.76 -7.83 1.01
N SER A 111 -14.12 -9.10 1.17
CA SER A 111 -13.39 -10.03 2.05
C SER A 111 -11.95 -10.26 1.60
N GLN A 112 -11.73 -10.50 0.30
CA GLN A 112 -10.38 -10.73 -0.24
C GLN A 112 -9.47 -9.49 -0.11
N ILE A 113 -10.02 -8.29 -0.37
CA ILE A 113 -9.32 -7.02 -0.22
C ILE A 113 -9.01 -6.75 1.26
N GLY A 114 -9.95 -7.02 2.17
CA GLY A 114 -9.71 -6.90 3.62
C GLY A 114 -8.56 -7.79 4.09
N HIS A 115 -8.56 -9.07 3.70
CA HIS A 115 -7.51 -10.01 4.07
C HIS A 115 -6.14 -9.64 3.47
N GLU A 116 -6.05 -9.35 2.16
CA GLU A 116 -4.76 -9.02 1.55
C GLU A 116 -4.15 -7.75 2.17
N SER A 117 -4.99 -6.74 2.41
CA SER A 117 -4.59 -5.49 3.07
C SER A 117 -4.06 -5.77 4.47
N TRP A 118 -4.71 -6.66 5.23
CA TRP A 118 -4.26 -7.06 6.57
C TRP A 118 -2.89 -7.75 6.54
N TYR A 119 -2.62 -8.66 5.59
CA TYR A 119 -1.29 -9.23 5.41
C TYR A 119 -0.25 -8.15 5.09
N GLY A 120 -0.56 -7.21 4.19
CA GLY A 120 0.30 -6.06 3.87
C GLY A 120 0.59 -5.16 5.08
N ILE A 121 -0.45 -4.79 5.83
CA ILE A 121 -0.35 -3.96 7.04
C ILE A 121 0.48 -4.67 8.11
N ARG A 122 0.24 -5.95 8.37
CA ARG A 122 0.93 -6.73 9.40
C ARG A 122 2.44 -6.78 9.18
N GLU A 123 2.89 -7.05 7.97
CA GLU A 123 4.33 -7.09 7.67
C GLU A 123 4.95 -5.68 7.64
N MET A 124 4.22 -4.64 7.22
CA MET A 124 4.67 -3.26 7.39
C MET A 124 4.83 -2.87 8.87
N CYS A 125 3.91 -3.26 9.75
CA CYS A 125 4.03 -2.98 11.18
C CYS A 125 5.30 -3.61 11.78
N LYS A 126 5.60 -4.88 11.45
CA LYS A 126 6.88 -5.52 11.83
C LYS A 126 8.07 -4.75 11.27
N ARG A 127 8.07 -4.47 9.96
CA ARG A 127 9.19 -3.80 9.28
C ARG A 127 9.43 -2.38 9.82
N SER A 128 8.38 -1.68 10.23
CA SER A 128 8.50 -0.37 10.88
C SER A 128 9.16 -0.47 12.27
N PHE A 129 8.88 -1.56 13.01
CA PHE A 129 9.57 -1.83 14.27
C PHE A 129 11.06 -2.13 14.05
N ASP A 130 11.45 -2.84 12.99
CA ASP A 130 12.88 -3.07 12.66
C ASP A 130 13.60 -1.76 12.28
N LEU A 131 12.90 -0.87 11.56
CA LEU A 131 13.43 0.41 11.05
C LEU A 131 13.47 1.52 12.12
N ARG A 132 12.87 1.32 13.30
CA ARG A 132 12.66 2.36 14.33
C ARG A 132 13.91 3.08 14.84
N HIS A 133 15.10 2.48 14.68
CA HIS A 133 16.39 3.07 15.06
C HIS A 133 17.24 3.51 13.86
N GLN A 134 16.75 3.34 12.64
CA GLN A 134 17.45 3.68 11.39
C GLN A 134 17.01 5.06 10.85
N ILE A 135 15.80 5.50 11.21
CA ILE A 135 15.20 6.77 10.79
C ILE A 135 15.27 7.76 11.96
N VAL A 136 16.20 8.73 11.90
CA VAL A 136 16.52 9.68 12.98
C VAL A 136 16.34 11.11 12.43
N ARG A 137 15.23 11.77 12.79
CA ARG A 137 14.70 12.92 12.02
C ARG A 137 14.82 14.28 12.71
N GLU A 138 15.35 14.30 13.92
CA GLU A 138 15.59 15.48 14.75
C GLU A 138 16.62 16.45 14.12
N LYS A 139 17.50 15.93 13.27
CA LYS A 139 18.57 16.68 12.58
C LYS A 139 18.27 16.96 11.11
N GLU A 140 17.07 16.66 10.62
CA GLU A 140 16.69 17.06 9.25
C GLU A 140 16.63 18.59 9.15
N PRO A 141 17.06 19.19 8.01
CA PRO A 141 16.86 20.61 7.79
C PRO A 141 15.36 20.97 7.79
N PRO A 142 15.01 22.24 8.06
CA PRO A 142 13.68 22.75 7.79
C PRO A 142 13.28 22.47 6.33
N LEU A 143 12.01 22.12 6.11
CA LEU A 143 11.52 21.96 4.74
C LEU A 143 11.63 23.30 3.99
N PRO A 144 12.10 23.30 2.73
CA PRO A 144 12.17 24.54 1.95
C PRO A 144 10.77 25.16 1.84
N TRP A 145 10.68 26.45 2.10
CA TRP A 145 9.43 27.19 1.96
C TRP A 145 8.94 27.07 0.50
N PRO A 146 7.65 26.79 0.25
CA PRO A 146 7.14 26.72 -1.11
C PRO A 146 7.41 28.06 -1.80
N ALA A 147 8.01 28.01 -2.99
CA ALA A 147 8.38 29.21 -3.73
C ALA A 147 7.19 30.17 -3.80
N ARG A 148 7.34 31.34 -3.18
CA ARG A 148 6.33 32.39 -3.24
C ARG A 148 6.28 32.82 -4.70
N ASN A 149 5.17 32.55 -5.39
CA ASN A 149 4.93 33.16 -6.69
C ASN A 149 4.92 34.67 -6.48
N GLU A 150 6.01 35.33 -6.83
CA GLU A 150 6.03 36.77 -7.01
C GLU A 150 5.19 37.06 -8.24
N SER A 151 3.92 37.38 -8.00
CA SER A 151 3.06 37.97 -9.01
C SER A 151 3.71 39.28 -9.44
N SER A 152 4.31 39.28 -10.62
CA SER A 152 4.89 40.46 -11.28
C SER A 152 3.86 41.59 -11.27
N ASN A 153 4.07 42.56 -10.39
CA ASN A 153 3.07 43.58 -10.07
C ASN A 153 3.09 44.71 -11.10
N GLU A 154 2.85 44.37 -12.37
CA GLU A 154 2.57 45.34 -13.42
C GLU A 154 1.20 45.99 -13.11
N GLY A 155 1.26 47.22 -12.60
CA GLY A 155 0.10 47.93 -12.11
C GLY A 155 -0.86 48.31 -13.24
N VAL A 156 -2.02 47.65 -13.29
CA VAL A 156 -3.13 48.07 -14.15
C VAL A 156 -3.71 49.38 -13.59
N ALA A 157 -3.20 50.50 -14.08
CA ALA A 157 -3.70 51.83 -13.77
C ALA A 157 -5.09 52.04 -14.42
N ILE A 158 -6.15 51.94 -13.63
CA ILE A 158 -7.50 52.32 -14.06
C ILE A 158 -7.62 53.85 -13.94
N GLN A 159 -7.71 54.54 -15.07
CA GLN A 159 -8.10 55.95 -15.12
C GLN A 159 -9.22 56.12 -16.15
N SER A 160 -10.30 56.79 -15.74
CA SER A 160 -11.55 56.85 -16.48
C SER A 160 -12.01 58.30 -16.72
N THR A 161 -12.15 58.72 -17.98
CA THR A 161 -13.09 59.78 -18.39
C THR A 161 -13.27 59.86 -19.92
N SER A 162 -14.49 60.23 -20.34
CA SER A 162 -14.88 60.93 -21.59
C SER A 162 -14.59 60.34 -22.98
N THR A 163 -15.70 59.96 -23.63
CA THR A 163 -16.06 60.00 -25.07
C THR A 163 -15.80 61.37 -25.77
N PRO A 164 -15.87 61.54 -27.12
CA PRO A 164 -16.75 60.80 -28.05
C PRO A 164 -16.26 60.48 -29.50
N THR A 165 -17.12 59.72 -30.20
CA THR A 165 -17.38 59.67 -31.67
C THR A 165 -16.26 59.90 -32.70
N GLU A 166 -16.07 58.94 -33.60
CA GLU A 166 -16.61 59.04 -34.98
C GLU A 166 -16.70 57.66 -35.68
N GLU A 167 -17.42 57.59 -36.80
CA GLU A 167 -17.59 56.38 -37.62
C GLU A 167 -16.59 56.33 -38.77
N THR A 168 -16.22 55.13 -39.24
CA THR A 168 -15.86 54.92 -40.67
C THR A 168 -15.98 53.44 -41.06
N ASN A 169 -16.26 53.19 -42.34
CA ASN A 169 -16.53 51.85 -42.88
C ASN A 169 -15.31 51.24 -43.57
N ALA A 170 -15.22 49.90 -43.58
CA ALA A 170 -15.30 49.06 -44.79
C ALA A 170 -14.43 47.78 -44.79
N ALA A 171 -15.03 46.73 -45.38
CA ALA A 171 -14.43 45.64 -46.17
C ALA A 171 -13.32 44.73 -45.58
N GLY A 172 -13.60 43.41 -45.56
CA GLY A 172 -12.62 42.40 -46.00
C GLY A 172 -12.57 41.08 -45.24
N GLY A 173 -12.91 39.97 -45.92
CA GLY A 173 -12.31 38.65 -45.64
C GLY A 173 -13.18 37.60 -44.95
N ASP A 174 -13.96 36.83 -45.73
CA ASP A 174 -14.51 35.55 -45.28
C ASP A 174 -13.41 34.48 -45.06
N PHE A 175 -13.49 33.74 -43.96
CA PHE A 175 -13.11 32.32 -43.98
C PHE A 175 -13.85 31.48 -42.93
N ALA A 176 -14.96 30.86 -43.33
CA ALA A 176 -15.71 29.94 -42.48
C ALA A 176 -14.96 28.61 -42.26
N LYS A 177 -14.70 28.24 -41.00
CA LYS A 177 -14.30 26.87 -40.61
C LYS A 177 -15.04 26.41 -39.34
N THR A 178 -16.17 25.74 -39.56
CA THR A 178 -17.06 25.20 -38.54
C THR A 178 -16.40 24.05 -37.76
N THR A 179 -15.91 24.33 -36.55
CA THR A 179 -15.41 23.28 -35.64
C THR A 179 -16.54 22.79 -34.72
N THR A 180 -17.13 21.65 -35.06
CA THR A 180 -18.20 21.01 -34.27
C THR A 180 -17.65 20.43 -32.96
N LYS A 181 -17.61 21.26 -31.93
CA LYS A 181 -17.21 20.89 -30.55
C LYS A 181 -18.07 19.71 -30.05
N LYS A 182 -17.53 18.49 -30.10
CA LYS A 182 -18.18 17.27 -29.56
C LYS A 182 -18.49 17.46 -28.07
N LYS A 183 -19.76 17.77 -27.78
CA LYS A 183 -20.29 18.05 -26.44
C LYS A 183 -20.15 16.80 -25.57
N ARG A 184 -19.09 16.73 -24.74
CA ARG A 184 -18.78 15.59 -23.87
C ARG A 184 -19.90 15.38 -22.86
N SER A 185 -20.86 14.53 -23.20
CA SER A 185 -22.05 14.28 -22.39
C SER A 185 -21.65 13.78 -21.00
N LYS A 186 -22.12 14.48 -19.96
CA LYS A 186 -21.98 14.04 -18.57
C LYS A 186 -22.90 12.84 -18.38
N ARG A 187 -22.37 11.62 -18.42
CA ARG A 187 -23.11 10.40 -18.01
C ARG A 187 -23.67 10.64 -16.61
N THR A 188 -24.98 10.45 -16.45
CA THR A 188 -25.65 10.57 -15.16
C THR A 188 -25.17 9.48 -14.20
N PHE A 189 -25.26 9.73 -12.90
CA PHE A 189 -24.86 8.75 -11.87
C PHE A 189 -25.59 7.40 -12.03
N ARG A 190 -26.88 7.45 -12.42
CA ARG A 190 -27.69 6.28 -12.78
C ARG A 190 -27.10 5.50 -13.97
N SER A 191 -26.67 6.18 -15.02
CA SER A 191 -25.97 5.56 -16.16
C SER A 191 -24.63 4.93 -15.74
N GLN A 192 -23.89 5.53 -14.81
CA GLN A 192 -22.67 4.92 -14.27
C GLN A 192 -22.99 3.64 -13.49
N HIS A 193 -23.97 3.69 -12.57
CA HIS A 193 -24.41 2.54 -11.78
C HIS A 193 -24.89 1.37 -12.66
N GLU A 194 -25.71 1.63 -13.68
CA GLU A 194 -26.18 0.60 -14.62
C GLU A 194 -25.03 -0.07 -15.39
N ASN A 195 -23.97 0.67 -15.74
CA ASN A 195 -22.78 0.08 -16.35
C ASN A 195 -21.97 -0.78 -15.36
N ILE A 196 -21.85 -0.35 -14.10
CA ILE A 196 -21.18 -1.11 -13.03
C ILE A 196 -21.92 -2.44 -12.78
N VAL A 197 -23.24 -2.41 -12.66
CA VAL A 197 -24.07 -3.62 -12.47
C VAL A 197 -23.95 -4.58 -13.66
N ARG A 198 -23.83 -4.07 -14.89
CA ARG A 198 -23.55 -4.90 -16.08
C ARG A 198 -22.16 -5.54 -16.02
N LEU A 199 -21.13 -4.81 -15.62
CA LEU A 199 -19.77 -5.35 -15.46
C LEU A 199 -19.71 -6.39 -14.34
N GLN A 200 -20.35 -6.16 -13.19
CA GLN A 200 -20.45 -7.14 -12.10
C GLN A 200 -21.15 -8.43 -12.55
N LYS A 201 -22.27 -8.34 -13.28
CA LYS A 201 -22.94 -9.50 -13.88
C LYS A 201 -22.06 -10.24 -14.91
N SER A 202 -21.34 -9.51 -15.75
CA SER A 202 -20.43 -10.08 -16.76
C SER A 202 -19.24 -10.82 -16.13
N LEU A 203 -18.63 -10.24 -15.10
CA LEU A 203 -17.56 -10.90 -14.34
C LEU A 203 -18.06 -12.18 -13.67
N LYS A 204 -19.23 -12.14 -13.02
CA LYS A 204 -19.85 -13.32 -12.38
C LYS A 204 -20.21 -14.43 -13.38
N ALA A 205 -20.59 -14.07 -14.61
CA ALA A 205 -20.84 -15.02 -15.69
C ALA A 205 -19.55 -15.71 -16.19
N ARG A 206 -18.42 -14.98 -16.27
CA ARG A 206 -17.10 -15.56 -16.59
C ARG A 206 -16.57 -16.46 -15.49
N GLU A 207 -16.65 -16.00 -14.24
CA GLU A 207 -16.17 -16.74 -13.05
C GLU A 207 -16.96 -18.05 -12.84
N ALA A 208 -18.16 -18.17 -13.42
CA ALA A 208 -18.95 -19.41 -13.48
C ALA A 208 -18.66 -20.34 -14.68
N GLN A 209 -17.85 -19.90 -15.65
CA GLN A 209 -17.43 -20.70 -16.82
C GLN A 209 -16.04 -21.32 -16.65
N ASP A 210 -15.19 -20.75 -15.80
CA ASP A 210 -13.81 -21.21 -15.55
C ASP A 210 -13.68 -22.22 -14.37
N LEU A 211 -14.79 -22.73 -13.81
CA LEU A 211 -14.75 -23.72 -12.72
C LEU A 211 -14.57 -25.15 -13.27
N PRO A 212 -13.52 -25.91 -12.89
CA PRO A 212 -13.45 -27.33 -13.16
C PRO A 212 -14.44 -28.10 -12.27
N GLU A 213 -15.06 -29.16 -12.81
CA GLU A 213 -15.97 -30.03 -12.07
C GLU A 213 -15.23 -30.75 -10.93
N GLY A 214 -15.59 -30.43 -9.68
CA GLY A 214 -15.08 -31.14 -8.49
C GLY A 214 -14.91 -30.30 -7.23
N ILE A 215 -14.84 -28.97 -7.30
CA ILE A 215 -14.67 -28.12 -6.11
C ILE A 215 -16.03 -27.58 -5.64
N GLN A 216 -16.56 -28.16 -4.55
CA GLN A 216 -17.81 -27.71 -3.95
C GLN A 216 -17.63 -26.34 -3.28
N ALA A 217 -18.35 -25.33 -3.77
CA ALA A 217 -18.29 -23.97 -3.23
C ALA A 217 -18.76 -23.91 -1.77
N LEU A 218 -17.92 -23.41 -0.87
CA LEU A 218 -18.26 -23.23 0.54
C LEU A 218 -19.36 -22.18 0.70
N GLN A 219 -20.40 -22.51 1.47
CA GLN A 219 -21.53 -21.65 1.74
C GLN A 219 -21.09 -20.36 2.48
N PRO A 220 -21.46 -19.16 2.00
CA PRO A 220 -21.08 -17.90 2.64
C PRO A 220 -21.93 -17.66 3.90
N GLY A 221 -21.47 -18.15 5.06
CA GLY A 221 -22.15 -17.90 6.33
C GLY A 221 -21.59 -18.56 7.60
N LEU A 222 -20.68 -19.54 7.50
CA LEU A 222 -20.18 -20.28 8.66
C LEU A 222 -18.78 -19.81 9.11
N PHE A 223 -18.72 -19.13 10.25
CA PHE A 223 -17.47 -18.83 10.95
C PHE A 223 -17.06 -20.01 11.85
N PRO A 224 -15.88 -20.63 11.67
CA PRO A 224 -15.38 -21.64 12.60
C PRO A 224 -14.88 -20.99 13.90
N ARG A 225 -15.79 -20.69 14.83
CA ARG A 225 -15.46 -20.19 16.18
C ARG A 225 -16.06 -21.03 17.31
N GLN A 226 -16.28 -22.32 17.05
CA GLN A 226 -16.65 -23.35 18.01
C GLN A 226 -16.12 -24.72 17.52
N MET A 227 -14.81 -24.89 17.60
CA MET A 227 -14.10 -26.16 17.47
C MET A 227 -13.06 -26.20 18.59
N GLU A 228 -13.35 -26.93 19.67
CA GLU A 228 -12.35 -27.21 20.71
C GLU A 228 -11.19 -28.03 20.12
N PRO A 229 -9.93 -27.77 20.50
CA PRO A 229 -8.78 -28.44 19.92
C PRO A 229 -8.65 -29.88 20.46
N HIS A 230 -9.40 -30.80 19.86
CA HIS A 230 -9.24 -32.24 20.06
C HIS A 230 -7.88 -32.74 19.52
N TYR A 231 -6.84 -32.59 20.33
CA TYR A 231 -5.57 -33.28 20.10
C TYR A 231 -5.75 -34.79 20.26
N PRO A 232 -5.21 -35.63 19.35
CA PRO A 232 -5.18 -37.07 19.56
C PRO A 232 -4.27 -37.40 20.76
N PRO A 233 -4.61 -38.42 21.58
CA PRO A 233 -3.87 -38.72 22.79
C PRO A 233 -2.44 -39.20 22.47
N ILE A 234 -1.45 -38.50 23.05
CA ILE A 234 -0.04 -38.92 23.00
C ILE A 234 0.09 -40.25 23.74
N LYS A 235 0.32 -41.34 22.99
CA LYS A 235 0.65 -42.65 23.56
C LYS A 235 2.02 -42.58 24.25
N ARG A 236 2.03 -42.26 25.54
CA ARG A 236 3.17 -42.54 26.41
C ARG A 236 3.34 -44.06 26.47
N SER A 237 4.47 -44.57 26.02
CA SER A 237 4.88 -45.95 26.25
C SER A 237 5.25 -46.14 27.73
N GLY A 238 4.24 -46.32 28.57
CA GLY A 238 4.42 -46.68 29.97
C GLY A 238 5.08 -48.05 30.08
N LEU A 239 6.05 -48.19 31.00
CA LEU A 239 6.61 -49.49 31.33
C LEU A 239 5.53 -50.34 32.01
N SER A 240 5.21 -51.50 31.45
CA SER A 240 4.65 -52.60 32.24
C SER A 240 5.80 -53.34 32.92
N ARG A 241 5.61 -53.75 34.18
CA ARG A 241 6.67 -54.34 35.01
C ARG A 241 6.23 -55.67 35.64
N ASP A 242 6.01 -56.62 34.75
CA ASP A 242 5.98 -58.06 35.01
C ASP A 242 6.83 -58.70 33.90
N GLY A 243 7.61 -59.76 34.09
CA GLY A 243 7.88 -60.56 35.29
C GLY A 243 8.48 -61.89 34.84
N GLN A 244 9.56 -62.35 35.49
CA GLN A 244 10.32 -63.59 35.16
C GLN A 244 11.07 -63.65 33.80
N GLY A 245 12.41 -63.78 33.88
CA GLY A 245 13.03 -65.04 33.44
C GLY A 245 14.04 -65.06 32.29
N GLY A 246 15.33 -64.85 32.61
CA GLY A 246 16.45 -65.57 31.98
C GLY A 246 17.19 -64.93 30.79
N GLY A 247 18.52 -64.88 30.87
CA GLY A 247 19.42 -64.57 29.75
C GLY A 247 20.52 -63.55 30.07
N ASP A 248 21.63 -64.00 30.68
CA ASP A 248 22.75 -63.11 31.03
C ASP A 248 23.57 -62.67 29.80
N GLY A 249 23.62 -61.36 29.56
CA GLY A 249 24.45 -60.72 28.54
C GLY A 249 25.68 -60.05 29.14
N VAL A 250 26.88 -60.43 28.67
CA VAL A 250 28.16 -60.01 29.27
C VAL A 250 28.45 -58.51 29.08
N ILE A 251 28.89 -57.86 30.16
CA ILE A 251 29.37 -56.46 30.15
C ILE A 251 30.76 -56.38 29.50
N LEU A 252 30.93 -55.47 28.54
CA LEU A 252 32.25 -54.99 28.12
C LEU A 252 32.25 -53.46 28.04
N THR A 253 33.18 -52.84 28.77
CA THR A 253 33.40 -51.39 28.76
C THR A 253 34.73 -51.07 28.10
N SER A 254 34.84 -49.92 27.44
CA SER A 254 36.14 -49.32 27.10
C SER A 254 36.05 -47.80 27.05
N ARG A 255 37.12 -47.13 27.50
CA ARG A 255 37.37 -45.69 27.35
C ARG A 255 38.65 -45.51 26.53
N GLY A 256 38.73 -44.47 25.72
CA GLY A 256 39.97 -44.07 25.04
C GLY A 256 39.99 -42.57 24.68
N LYS A 257 41.12 -41.90 24.96
CA LYS A 257 41.54 -40.62 24.35
C LYS A 257 42.63 -40.97 23.29
N SER A 258 43.25 -40.14 22.44
CA SER A 258 43.68 -38.71 22.44
C SER A 258 44.09 -38.36 20.96
N THR A 259 44.49 -37.17 20.46
CA THR A 259 44.54 -35.74 20.85
C THR A 259 45.01 -34.88 19.63
N ILE A 260 44.75 -33.56 19.64
CA ILE A 260 45.59 -32.46 19.03
C ILE A 260 45.86 -32.48 17.50
N SER A 261 45.47 -31.41 16.77
CA SER A 261 46.41 -30.46 16.11
C SER A 261 45.74 -29.29 15.35
N SER A 262 46.51 -28.21 15.21
CA SER A 262 46.24 -26.81 14.81
C SER A 262 45.97 -26.51 13.30
N PRO A 263 45.70 -25.23 12.90
CA PRO A 263 44.85 -24.91 11.73
C PRO A 263 45.42 -23.83 10.75
N VAL A 264 44.52 -23.17 10.00
CA VAL A 264 44.64 -21.86 9.29
C VAL A 264 45.07 -21.86 7.81
N SER A 265 44.25 -21.23 6.95
CA SER A 265 44.67 -20.30 5.90
C SER A 265 43.51 -19.43 5.40
N LEU A 266 43.81 -18.21 4.92
CA LEU A 266 42.88 -17.17 4.48
C LEU A 266 43.53 -16.40 3.31
N VAL A 267 42.82 -16.24 2.18
CA VAL A 267 43.28 -15.50 0.98
C VAL A 267 42.09 -14.81 0.31
N LEU A 268 42.30 -13.58 -0.16
CA LEU A 268 41.37 -12.82 -1.01
C LEU A 268 41.54 -13.16 -2.50
N LEU A 269 40.48 -12.98 -3.28
CA LEU A 269 40.55 -12.31 -4.59
C LEU A 269 39.22 -11.57 -4.85
#